data_AF-A0A937P199-F1
#
_entry.id   AF-A0A937P199-F1
#
_cell.length_a   1.000
_cell.length_b   1.000
_cell.length_c   1.000
_cell.angle_alpha   90.00
_cell.angle_beta   90.00
_cell.angle_gamma   90.00
#
_symmetry.space_group_name_H-M   'P 1'
#
loop_
_entity.id
_entity.type
_entity.pdbx_description
1 polymer ?
#
loop_
_entity_poly.entity_id
_entity_poly.type
_entity_poly.pdbx_seq_one_letter_code
_entity_poly.pdbx_strand_id
1 'polypeptide(L)' 'MDYTAFIDINSLTEEARKELESFYEYLVFKYKKKIKRKTDEENKKEQFFRFVENHSYNLPENYKFNREELHER' A
#
# COMPACT_ATOMS: atom_id res chain seq x y z
N MET A 1 -27.19 -1.84 -8.78
CA MET A 1 -27.54 -2.81 -9.82
C MET A 1 -26.29 -3.62 -10.08
N ASP A 2 -26.16 -4.77 -9.42
CA ASP A 2 -25.00 -5.64 -9.59
C ASP A 2 -25.24 -6.51 -10.81
N TYR A 3 -24.60 -6.17 -11.93
CA TYR A 3 -24.66 -6.96 -13.15
C TYR A 3 -23.67 -8.10 -13.03
N THR A 4 -24.18 -9.33 -12.96
CA THR A 4 -23.38 -10.55 -13.05
C THR A 4 -23.65 -11.21 -14.40
N ALA A 5 -22.61 -11.30 -15.23
CA ALA A 5 -22.66 -11.98 -16.51
C ALA A 5 -21.80 -13.25 -16.42
N PHE A 6 -22.35 -14.38 -16.83
CA PHE A 6 -21.67 -15.66 -16.90
C PHE A 6 -21.30 -15.94 -18.34
N ILE A 7 -20.03 -16.28 -18.58
CA ILE A 7 -19.52 -16.66 -19.90
C ILE A 7 -19.16 -18.14 -19.82
N ASP A 8 -19.74 -18.96 -20.71
CA ASP A 8 -19.32 -20.36 -20.86
C ASP A 8 -18.07 -20.42 -21.74
N ILE A 9 -16.92 -20.66 -21.11
CA ILE A 9 -15.60 -20.68 -21.75
C ILE A 9 -15.49 -21.80 -22.80
N ASN A 10 -16.29 -22.86 -22.67
CA ASN A 10 -16.25 -24.01 -23.57
C ASN A 10 -16.95 -23.73 -24.90
N SER A 11 -17.85 -22.73 -24.93
CA SER A 11 -18.53 -22.27 -26.15
C SER A 11 -17.67 -21.34 -27.01
N LEU A 12 -16.53 -20.88 -26.50
CA LEU A 12 -15.65 -19.93 -27.17
C LEU A 12 -14.74 -20.62 -28.20
N THR A 13 -14.39 -19.87 -29.24
CA THR A 13 -13.32 -20.26 -30.16
C THR A 13 -11.98 -20.29 -29.44
N GLU A 14 -11.03 -21.09 -29.94
CA GLU A 14 -9.69 -21.22 -29.34
C GLU A 14 -8.96 -19.86 -29.24
N GLU A 15 -9.13 -18.99 -30.23
CA GLU A 15 -8.58 -17.64 -30.22
C GLU A 15 -9.16 -16.78 -29.08
N ALA A 16 -10.49 -16.78 -28.93
CA ALA A 16 -11.17 -16.03 -27.87
C ALA A 16 -10.82 -16.56 -26.48
N ARG A 17 -10.65 -17.88 -26.32
CA ARG A 17 -10.21 -18.49 -25.06
C ARG A 17 -8.80 -18.02 -24.69
N LYS A 18 -7.89 -18.03 -25.64
CA LYS A 18 -6.50 -17.59 -25.45
C LYS A 18 -6.40 -16.10 -25.12
N GLU A 19 -7.24 -15.27 -25.75
CA GLU A 19 -7.30 -13.84 -25.46
C GLU A 19 -7.83 -13.57 -24.04
N LEU A 20 -8.89 -14.28 -23.62
CA LEU A 20 -9.42 -14.20 -22.26
C LEU A 20 -8.41 -14.63 -21.20
N GLU A 21 -7.67 -15.70 -21.46
CA GLU A 21 -6.60 -16.17 -20.58
C GLU A 21 -5.48 -15.13 -20.45
N SER A 22 -4.99 -14.60 -21.58
CA SER A 22 -4.01 -13.51 -21.62
C SER A 22 -4.48 -12.26 -20.87
N PHE A 23 -5.75 -11.89 -21.05
CA PHE A 23 -6.35 -10.76 -20.35
C PHE A 23 -6.43 -11.01 -18.83
N TYR A 24 -6.81 -12.22 -18.41
CA TYR A 24 -6.82 -12.60 -17.00
C TYR A 24 -5.41 -12.56 -16.39
N GLU A 25 -4.40 -13.09 -17.08
CA GLU A 25 -3.00 -13.00 -16.65
C GLU A 25 -2.55 -11.54 -16.48
N TYR A 26 -2.91 -10.67 -17.42
CA TYR A 26 -2.65 -9.24 -17.32
C TYR A 26 -3.30 -8.61 -16.09
N LEU A 27 -4.57 -8.94 -15.80
CA LEU A 27 -5.26 -8.45 -14.61
C LEU A 27 -4.55 -8.91 -13.34
N VAL A 28 -4.20 -10.19 -13.24
CA VAL A 28 -3.45 -10.72 -12.11
C VAL A 28 -2.13 -9.97 -11.96
N PHE A 29 -1.35 -9.81 -13.03
CA PHE A 29 -0.07 -9.10 -12.99
C PHE A 29 -0.22 -7.64 -12.53
N LYS A 30 -1.13 -6.89 -13.15
CA LYS A 30 -1.31 -5.45 -12.91
C LYS A 30 -1.84 -5.15 -11.51
N TYR A 31 -2.82 -5.91 -11.05
CA TYR A 31 -3.50 -5.62 -9.79
C TYR A 31 -2.84 -6.30 -8.58
N LYS A 32 -2.27 -7.50 -8.72
CA LYS A 32 -1.49 -8.15 -7.64
C LYS A 32 -0.26 -7.33 -7.25
N LYS A 33 0.39 -6.66 -8.23
CA LYS A 33 1.51 -5.74 -7.97
C LYS A 33 1.08 -4.47 -7.25
N LYS A 34 -0.12 -3.95 -7.53
CA LYS A 34 -0.69 -2.80 -6.80
C LYS A 34 -1.04 -3.14 -5.36
N ILE A 35 -1.57 -4.34 -5.11
CA ILE A 35 -1.88 -4.82 -3.76
C ILE A 35 -0.59 -4.90 -2.93
N LYS A 36 0.44 -5.62 -3.42
CA LYS A 36 1.74 -5.71 -2.71
C LYS A 36 2.34 -4.34 -2.38
N ARG A 37 2.34 -3.41 -3.33
CA ARG A 37 2.87 -2.04 -3.12
C ARG A 37 2.13 -1.27 -2.03
N LYS A 38 0.79 -1.37 -1.98
CA LYS A 38 0.00 -0.74 -0.90
C LYS A 38 0.34 -1.33 0.47
N THR A 39 0.42 -2.66 0.55
CA THR A 39 0.74 -3.35 1.81
C THR A 39 2.16 -3.01 2.29
N ASP A 40 3.12 -2.90 1.37
CA ASP A 40 4.49 -2.50 1.68
C ASP A 40 4.60 -1.03 2.14
N GLU A 41 3.81 -0.12 1.56
CA GLU A 41 3.75 1.29 1.99
C GLU A 41 3.09 1.45 3.36
N GLU A 42 2.02 0.73 3.64
CA GLU A 42 1.36 0.71 4.95
C GLU A 42 2.29 0.17 6.04
N ASN A 43 3.03 -0.91 5.76
CA ASN A 43 4.03 -1.46 6.67
C ASN A 43 5.17 -0.47 6.98
N LYS A 44 5.66 0.27 5.98
CA LYS A 44 6.72 1.29 6.19
C LYS A 44 6.22 2.44 7.07
N LYS A 45 4.97 2.86 6.88
CA LYS A 45 4.36 3.91 7.68
C LYS A 45 4.24 3.49 9.15
N GLU A 46 3.76 2.27 9.42
CA GLU A 46 3.71 1.74 10.79
C GLU A 46 5.09 1.65 11.43
N GLN A 47 6.09 1.16 10.70
CA GLN A 47 7.47 1.08 11.22
C GLN A 47 8.03 2.46 11.56
N PHE A 48 7.75 3.47 10.74
CA PHE A 48 8.15 4.85 11.03
C PHE A 48 7.51 5.37 12.31
N PHE A 49 6.21 5.18 12.51
CA PHE A 49 5.55 5.66 13.73
C PHE A 49 6.02 4.92 14.97
N ARG A 50 6.28 3.61 14.91
CA ARG A 50 6.90 2.87 16.02
C ARG A 50 8.30 3.39 16.33
N PHE A 51 9.08 3.73 15.31
CA PHE A 51 10.39 4.34 15.50
C PHE A 51 10.26 5.69 16.22
N VAL A 52 9.33 6.54 15.78
CA VAL A 52 9.06 7.84 16.41
C VAL A 52 8.63 7.66 17.86
N GLU A 53 7.67 6.76 18.16
CA GLU A 53 7.25 6.49 19.53
C GLU A 53 8.43 6.08 20.43
N ASN A 54 9.24 5.11 19.97
CA ASN A 54 10.37 4.60 20.74
C ASN A 54 11.48 5.63 20.99
N HIS A 55 11.62 6.63 20.11
CA HIS A 55 12.66 7.65 20.20
C HIS A 55 12.11 9.03 20.57
N SER A 56 10.80 9.15 20.76
CA SER A 56 10.16 10.38 21.20
C SER A 56 10.41 10.59 22.68
N TYR A 57 10.91 11.77 23.00
CA TYR A 57 11.07 12.20 24.38
C TYR A 57 9.80 12.94 24.80
N ASN A 58 9.15 12.47 25.87
CA ASN A 58 8.01 13.17 26.45
C ASN A 58 8.52 14.42 27.17
N LEU A 59 8.29 15.57 26.55
CA LEU A 59 8.64 16.85 27.17
C LEU A 59 7.73 17.09 28.38
N PRO A 60 8.28 17.55 29.51
CA PRO A 60 7.49 17.97 30.67
C PRO A 60 6.47 19.05 30.30
N GLU A 61 5.33 19.09 30.99
CA GLU A 61 4.26 20.08 30.74
C GLU A 61 4.74 21.54 30.87
N ASN A 62 5.80 21.76 31.64
CA ASN A 62 6.42 23.07 31.85
C ASN A 62 7.65 23.33 30.96
N TYR A 63 7.92 22.49 29.96
CA TYR A 63 9.04 22.69 29.05
C TYR A 63 8.91 24.02 28.30
N LYS A 64 9.91 24.88 28.45
CA LYS A 64 10.07 26.09 27.65
C LYS A 64 11.35 25.94 26.84
N PHE A 65 11.22 25.94 25.52
CA PHE A 65 12.36 25.93 24.61
C PHE A 65 13.19 27.22 24.81
N ASN A 66 14.38 27.10 25.38
CA ASN A 66 15.30 28.23 25.52
C ASN A 66 16.20 28.30 24.28
N ARG A 67 15.96 29.30 23.43
CA ARG A 67 16.73 29.52 22.20
C ARG A 67 18.15 30.02 22.49
N GLU A 68 18.38 30.63 23.64
CA GLU A 68 19.68 31.20 24.03
C GLU A 68 20.72 30.09 24.31
N GLU A 69 20.32 28.99 24.97
CA GLU A 69 21.16 27.81 25.22
C GLU A 69 21.63 27.09 23.93
N LEU A 70 20.89 27.23 22.83
CA LEU A 70 21.19 26.54 21.57
C LEU A 70 22.42 27.13 20.86
N HIS A 71 22.77 28.38 21.17
CA HIS A 71 23.83 29.14 20.49
C HIS A 71 25.18 29.09 21.21
N GLU A 72 25.29 28.38 22.34
CA GLU A 72 26.54 28.23 23.11
C GLU A 72 27.41 27.02 22.70
N ARG A 73 27.17 26.40 21.54
CA ARG A 73 27.99 25.28 21.02
C ARG A 73 28.82 25.66 19.80
#